data_AF-A0A0F9BPJ9-F1
#
_entry.id   AF-A0A0F9BPJ9-F1
#
_cell.length_a   1.000
_cell.length_b   1.000
_cell.length_c   1.000
_cell.angle_alpha   90.00
_cell.angle_beta   90.00
_cell.angle_gamma   90.00
#
_symmetry.space_group_name_H-M   'P 1'
#
loop_
_entity.id
_entity.type
_entity.pdbx_description
1 polymer ?
#
loop_
_entity_poly.entity_id
_entity_poly.type
_entity_poly.pdbx_seq_one_letter_code
_entity_poly.pdbx_strand_id
1 'polypeptide(L)'
;MKNKFSPEIQIELNEIKYEIQVWKRLFDIEIELYIDGWAIFLREKNLYPRSITIFKSYENTTFTIKSFEIHLKDFEKEEFRELYSVEDIKNKNNLLIELKSIIYGKDLMSKVSNLHRNNY
;
A
#
# COMPACT_ATOMS: atom_id res chain seq x y z
N MET A 1 9.00 17.97 -16.94
CA MET A 1 8.02 17.17 -16.17
C MET A 1 8.72 15.90 -15.71
N LYS A 2 8.62 15.55 -14.42
CA LYS A 2 8.99 14.21 -13.98
C LYS A 2 8.02 13.21 -14.62
N ASN A 3 8.52 12.08 -15.07
CA ASN A 3 7.72 11.03 -15.68
C ASN A 3 8.30 9.67 -15.28
N LYS A 4 7.67 8.59 -15.73
CA LYS A 4 8.08 7.21 -15.41
C LYS A 4 9.53 6.85 -15.75
N PHE A 5 10.20 7.62 -16.61
CA PHE A 5 11.59 7.38 -17.02
C PHE A 5 12.60 8.32 -16.35
N SER A 6 12.17 9.20 -15.44
CA SER A 6 13.08 10.08 -14.70
C SER A 6 14.04 9.24 -13.84
N PRO A 7 15.37 9.52 -13.87
CA PRO A 7 16.34 8.84 -13.01
C PRO A 7 15.98 8.95 -11.53
N GLU A 8 15.47 10.11 -11.09
CA GLU A 8 15.08 10.34 -9.71
C GLU A 8 13.93 9.43 -9.26
N ILE A 9 12.92 9.23 -10.13
CA ILE A 9 11.81 8.31 -9.87
C ILE A 9 12.30 6.86 -9.82
N GLN A 10 13.19 6.47 -10.74
CA GLN A 10 13.73 5.12 -10.78
C GLN A 10 14.59 4.82 -9.55
N ILE A 11 15.40 5.77 -9.09
CA ILE A 11 16.16 5.66 -7.84
C ILE A 11 15.21 5.49 -6.65
N GLU A 12 14.20 6.37 -6.52
CA GLU A 12 13.22 6.30 -5.44
C GLU A 12 12.50 4.93 -5.40
N LEU A 13 12.03 4.45 -6.55
CA LEU A 13 11.38 3.15 -6.67
C LEU A 13 12.33 2.00 -6.32
N ASN A 14 13.57 2.04 -6.77
CA ASN A 14 14.56 1.00 -6.46
C ASN A 14 14.90 0.96 -4.97
N GLU A 15 15.04 2.11 -4.34
CA GLU A 15 15.24 2.21 -2.89
C GLU A 15 14.05 1.64 -2.13
N ILE A 16 12.82 2.04 -2.48
CA ILE A 16 11.61 1.51 -1.83
C ILE A 16 11.53 0.00 -2.05
N LYS A 17 11.73 -0.47 -3.29
CA LYS A 17 11.72 -1.89 -3.65
C LYS A 17 12.74 -2.68 -2.82
N TYR A 18 13.95 -2.15 -2.65
CA TYR A 18 14.99 -2.78 -1.85
C TYR A 18 14.58 -2.91 -0.38
N GLU A 19 13.95 -1.89 0.20
CA GLU A 19 13.50 -1.93 1.59
C GLU A 19 12.34 -2.90 1.80
N ILE A 20 11.36 -2.91 0.89
CA ILE A 20 10.16 -3.75 1.04
C ILE A 20 10.40 -5.23 0.70
N GLN A 21 11.50 -5.57 0.02
CA GLN A 21 11.78 -6.95 -0.41
C GLN A 21 11.87 -7.94 0.75
N VAL A 22 12.15 -7.46 1.97
CA VAL A 22 12.20 -8.28 3.18
C VAL A 22 10.86 -8.98 3.45
N TRP A 23 9.76 -8.43 2.95
CA TRP A 23 8.41 -8.97 3.11
C TRP A 23 7.92 -9.82 1.93
N LYS A 24 8.77 -10.13 0.93
CA LYS A 24 8.39 -10.93 -0.26
C LYS A 24 7.86 -12.35 0.03
N ARG A 25 8.15 -12.86 1.24
CA ARG A 25 7.61 -14.15 1.71
C ARG A 25 6.15 -14.04 2.17
N LEU A 26 5.75 -12.86 2.63
CA LEU A 26 4.39 -12.57 3.09
C LEU A 26 3.52 -12.02 1.96
N PHE A 27 4.12 -11.20 1.08
CA PHE A 27 3.43 -10.52 0.00
C PHE A 27 4.03 -10.83 -1.37
N ASP A 28 3.18 -10.89 -2.39
CA ASP A 28 3.56 -10.62 -3.76
C ASP A 28 3.65 -9.12 -3.96
N ILE A 29 4.75 -8.68 -4.59
CA ILE A 29 5.07 -7.26 -4.73
C ILE A 29 5.13 -6.95 -6.22
N GLU A 30 4.26 -6.06 -6.66
CA GLU A 30 4.16 -5.58 -8.04
C GLU A 30 4.33 -4.06 -8.08
N ILE A 31 5.00 -3.56 -9.11
CA ILE A 31 5.20 -2.13 -9.33
C ILE A 31 4.63 -1.79 -10.70
N GLU A 32 3.68 -0.86 -10.72
CA GLU A 32 3.08 -0.35 -11.95
C GLU A 32 3.40 1.13 -12.14
N LEU A 33 3.65 1.51 -13.39
CA LEU A 33 3.96 2.87 -13.80
C LEU A 33 2.82 3.39 -14.68
N TYR A 34 2.15 4.44 -14.21
CA TYR A 34 1.04 5.09 -14.89
C TYR A 34 1.51 6.37 -15.58
N ILE A 35 0.56 7.09 -16.19
CA ILE A 35 0.86 8.34 -16.87
C ILE A 35 1.10 9.49 -15.89
N ASP A 36 0.43 9.43 -14.74
CA ASP A 36 0.33 10.48 -13.72
C ASP A 36 1.08 10.13 -12.42
N GLY A 37 1.59 8.90 -12.30
CA GLY A 37 2.29 8.43 -11.12
C GLY A 37 2.73 6.98 -11.21
N TRP A 38 3.01 6.40 -10.06
CA TRP A 38 3.34 4.99 -9.91
C TRP A 38 2.63 4.41 -8.69
N ALA A 39 2.43 3.10 -8.70
CA ALA A 39 1.95 2.36 -7.56
C ALA A 39 2.81 1.13 -7.27
N ILE A 40 2.87 0.77 -6.00
CA ILE A 40 3.42 -0.50 -5.53
C ILE A 40 2.29 -1.25 -4.84
N PHE A 41 2.03 -2.46 -5.29
CA PHE A 41 1.03 -3.35 -4.74
C PHE A 41 1.72 -4.44 -3.93
N LEU A 42 1.24 -4.65 -2.71
CA LEU A 42 1.65 -5.73 -1.82
C LEU A 42 0.42 -6.60 -1.56
N ARG A 43 0.32 -7.72 -2.26
CA ARG A 43 -0.79 -8.67 -2.12
C ARG A 43 -0.39 -9.82 -1.20
N GLU A 44 -1.15 -10.03 -0.13
CA GLU A 44 -0.80 -11.01 0.89
C GLU A 44 -1.06 -12.45 0.41
N LYS A 45 -0.13 -13.35 0.69
CA LYS A 45 -0.12 -14.72 0.15
C LYS A 45 -1.00 -15.69 0.95
N ASN A 46 -0.79 -15.75 2.26
CA ASN A 46 -1.16 -16.94 3.04
C ASN A 46 -1.87 -16.66 4.37
N LEU A 47 -1.84 -15.43 4.90
CA LEU A 47 -2.33 -15.15 6.25
C LEU A 47 -3.76 -14.59 6.25
N TYR A 48 -3.99 -13.57 5.43
CA TYR A 48 -5.25 -12.85 5.37
C TYR A 48 -5.39 -12.22 3.99
N PRO A 49 -6.53 -12.36 3.29
CA PRO A 49 -6.70 -11.88 1.93
C PRO A 49 -6.71 -10.36 1.93
N ARG A 50 -5.53 -9.77 1.73
CA ARG A 50 -5.27 -8.34 1.90
C ARG A 50 -4.40 -7.81 0.76
N SER A 51 -4.69 -6.58 0.36
CA SER A 51 -3.86 -5.81 -0.58
C SER A 51 -3.49 -4.48 0.06
N ILE A 52 -2.20 -4.14 0.05
CA ILE A 52 -1.70 -2.83 0.44
C ILE A 52 -1.18 -2.14 -0.82
N THR A 53 -1.66 -0.93 -1.09
CA THR A 53 -1.25 -0.10 -2.21
C THR A 53 -0.51 1.11 -1.71
N ILE A 54 0.68 1.34 -2.23
CA ILE A 54 1.43 2.58 -2.08
C ILE A 54 1.31 3.32 -3.40
N PHE A 55 0.91 4.60 -3.38
CA PHE A 55 0.77 5.41 -4.57
C PHE A 55 1.50 6.75 -4.42
N LYS A 56 2.05 7.24 -5.53
CA LYS A 56 2.59 8.59 -5.63
C LYS A 56 2.46 9.14 -7.05
N SER A 57 1.93 10.35 -7.16
CA SER A 57 1.89 11.10 -8.43
C SER A 57 3.26 11.68 -8.76
N TYR A 58 3.57 11.86 -10.05
CA TYR A 58 4.79 12.56 -10.48
C TYR A 58 4.80 14.05 -10.15
N GLU A 59 3.63 14.66 -9.99
CA GLU A 59 3.47 16.07 -9.67
C GLU A 59 3.46 16.32 -8.16
N ASN A 60 3.06 15.32 -7.38
CA ASN A 60 3.02 15.40 -5.93
C ASN A 60 4.33 14.89 -5.30
N THR A 61 4.69 15.45 -4.15
CA THR A 61 5.88 15.04 -3.40
C THR A 61 5.56 14.04 -2.29
N THR A 62 4.27 13.85 -1.97
CA THR A 62 3.82 12.96 -0.90
C THR A 62 3.42 11.58 -1.42
N PHE A 63 3.42 10.59 -0.51
CA PHE A 63 2.93 9.24 -0.74
C PHE A 63 1.57 9.04 -0.08
N THR A 64 0.79 8.13 -0.65
CA THR A 64 -0.45 7.60 -0.07
C THR A 64 -0.30 6.10 0.15
N ILE A 65 -0.79 5.58 1.28
CA ILE A 65 -0.96 4.15 1.50
C ILE A 65 -2.44 3.85 1.72
N LYS A 66 -2.95 2.85 1.00
CA LYS A 66 -4.26 2.26 1.25
C LYS A 66 -4.12 0.78 1.51
N SER A 67 -4.92 0.24 2.43
CA SER A 67 -5.02 -1.19 2.72
C SER A 67 -6.44 -1.66 2.52
N PHE A 68 -6.62 -2.81 1.88
CA PHE A 68 -7.89 -3.38 1.51
C PHE A 68 -7.96 -4.84 1.93
N GLU A 69 -9.10 -5.25 2.45
CA GLU A 69 -9.50 -6.65 2.55
C GLU A 69 -10.09 -7.08 1.21
N ILE A 70 -9.73 -8.28 0.77
CA ILE A 70 -10.17 -8.86 -0.48
C ILE A 70 -11.18 -9.96 -0.15
N HIS A 71 -12.37 -9.85 -0.72
CA HIS A 71 -13.43 -10.84 -0.61
C HIS A 71 -13.75 -11.41 -1.99
N LEU A 72 -14.11 -12.68 -2.05
CA LEU A 72 -14.66 -13.27 -3.26
C LEU A 72 -16.19 -13.26 -3.17
N LYS A 73 -16.82 -12.42 -3.98
CA LYS A 73 -18.26 -12.44 -4.17
C LYS A 73 -18.63 -13.53 -5.16
N ASP A 74 -19.56 -14.39 -4.73
CA ASP A 74 -20.08 -15.51 -5.50
C ASP A 74 -18.97 -16.43 -6.06
N PHE A 75 -17.82 -16.48 -5.39
CA PHE A 75 -16.61 -17.22 -5.81
C PHE A 75 -16.01 -16.81 -7.17
N GLU A 76 -16.48 -15.72 -7.78
CA GLU A 76 -16.06 -15.32 -9.13
C GLU A 76 -15.39 -13.93 -9.17
N LYS A 77 -15.82 -13.01 -8.32
CA LYS A 77 -15.39 -11.60 -8.40
C LYS A 77 -14.73 -11.13 -7.11
N GLU A 78 -13.54 -10.55 -7.24
CA GLU A 78 -12.91 -9.86 -6.12
C GLU A 78 -13.62 -8.54 -5.81
N GLU A 79 -14.03 -8.39 -4.56
CA GLU A 79 -14.47 -7.12 -3.97
C GLU A 79 -13.44 -6.64 -2.95
N PHE A 80 -13.10 -5.36 -3.04
CA PHE A 80 -12.12 -4.73 -2.17
C PHE A 80 -12.83 -3.84 -1.16
N ARG A 81 -12.58 -4.09 0.12
CA ARG A 81 -13.08 -3.28 1.22
C ARG A 81 -11.93 -2.55 1.89
N GLU A 82 -11.97 -1.23 1.91
CA GLU A 82 -10.93 -0.43 2.56
C GLU A 82 -10.88 -0.74 4.07
N LEU A 83 -9.67 -1.01 4.55
CA LEU A 83 -9.32 -1.23 5.95
C LEU A 83 -8.71 0.02 6.57
N TYR A 84 -7.89 0.71 5.78
CA TYR A 84 -7.08 1.82 6.24
C TYR A 84 -6.65 2.67 5.04
N SER A 85 -6.60 3.98 5.24
CA SER A 85 -6.07 4.94 4.28
C SER A 85 -5.30 6.02 5.02
N VAL A 86 -4.14 6.39 4.48
CA VAL A 86 -3.33 7.50 4.96
C VAL A 86 -2.75 8.23 3.76
N GLU A 87 -2.94 9.54 3.76
CA GLU A 87 -2.52 10.44 2.69
C GLU A 87 -1.41 11.38 3.21
N ASP A 88 -0.78 12.12 2.30
CA ASP A 88 0.21 13.15 2.61
C ASP A 88 1.45 12.71 3.41
N ILE A 89 1.91 11.47 3.20
CA ILE A 89 3.16 10.99 3.78
C ILE A 89 4.33 11.71 3.10
N LYS A 90 5.04 12.56 3.83
CA LYS A 90 5.97 13.53 3.25
C LYS A 90 7.28 12.98 2.71
N ASN A 91 7.75 11.84 3.21
CA ASN A 91 9.07 11.32 2.84
C ASN A 91 9.14 9.80 2.97
N LYS A 92 10.19 9.22 2.36
CA LYS A 92 10.45 7.78 2.32
C LYS A 92 10.54 7.15 3.72
N ASN A 93 11.18 7.79 4.68
CA ASN A 93 11.33 7.24 6.02
C ASN A 93 9.96 7.09 6.71
N ASN A 94 9.11 8.12 6.59
CA ASN A 94 7.75 8.08 7.11
C ASN A 94 6.91 7.00 6.40
N LEU A 95 7.09 6.86 5.08
CA LEU A 95 6.45 5.79 4.30
C LEU A 95 6.81 4.42 4.84
N LEU A 96 8.10 4.14 5.07
CA LEU A 96 8.56 2.84 5.55
C LEU A 96 8.10 2.54 6.98
N ILE A 97 8.08 3.54 7.87
CA ILE A 97 7.57 3.41 9.24
C ILE A 97 6.08 3.06 9.22
N GLU A 98 5.31 3.79 8.40
CA GLU A 98 3.87 3.60 8.29
C GLU A 98 3.54 2.24 7.67
N LEU A 99 4.20 1.89 6.57
CA LEU A 99 4.07 0.59 5.90
C LEU A 99 4.39 -0.57 6.85
N LYS A 100 5.49 -0.48 7.61
CA LYS A 100 5.86 -1.51 8.59
C LYS A 100 4.77 -1.68 9.66
N SER A 101 4.17 -0.57 10.11
CA SER A 101 3.08 -0.60 11.08
C SER A 101 1.82 -1.28 10.50
N ILE A 102 1.49 -1.01 9.23
CA ILE A 102 0.39 -1.66 8.51
C ILE A 102 0.65 -3.16 8.32
N ILE A 103 1.87 -3.54 7.91
CA ILE A 103 2.25 -4.95 7.76
C ILE A 103 2.09 -5.71 9.09
N TYR A 104 2.39 -5.06 10.22
CA TYR A 104 2.17 -5.59 11.57
C TYR A 104 0.72 -5.45 12.10
N GLY A 105 -0.22 -5.05 11.25
CA GLY A 105 -1.65 -5.14 11.54
C GLY A 105 -2.30 -3.86 12.06
N LYS A 106 -1.64 -2.70 11.97
CA LYS A 106 -2.24 -1.39 12.34
C LYS A 106 -3.60 -1.16 11.64
N ASP A 107 -3.69 -1.50 10.37
CA ASP A 107 -4.90 -1.41 9.55
C ASP A 107 -6.04 -2.31 10.06
N LEU A 108 -5.72 -3.56 10.41
CA LEU A 108 -6.68 -4.53 10.96
C LEU A 108 -7.24 -4.05 12.31
N MET A 109 -6.36 -3.57 13.19
CA MET A 109 -6.75 -3.08 14.52
C MET A 109 -7.58 -1.80 14.45
N SER A 110 -7.28 -0.92 13.48
CA SER A 110 -8.03 0.31 13.25
C SER A 110 -9.49 0.02 12.86
N LYS A 111 -9.71 -0.97 11.98
CA LYS A 111 -11.06 -1.43 11.62
C LYS A 111 -11.83 -1.97 12.82
N VAL A 112 -11.21 -2.84 13.64
CA VAL A 112 -11.85 -3.41 14.83
C VAL A 112 -12.25 -2.31 15.83
N SER A 113 -11.36 -1.34 16.05
CA SER A 113 -11.62 -0.21 16.95
C SER A 113 -12.80 0.65 16.47
N ASN A 114 -12.88 0.92 15.17
CA ASN A 114 -13.98 1.69 14.58
C ASN A 114 -15.32 0.94 14.64
N LEU A 115 -15.32 -0.37 14.45
CA LEU A 115 -16.51 -1.20 14.62
C LEU A 115 -17.01 -1.18 16.07
N HIS A 116 -16.11 -1.25 17.05
CA HIS A 116 -16.49 -1.15 18.46
C HIS A 116 -17.11 0.21 18.80
N ARG A 117 -16.58 1.32 18.28
CA ARG A 117 -17.12 2.66 18.54
C ARG A 117 -18.52 2.89 17.95
N ASN A 118 -18.88 2.22 16.85
CA ASN A 118 -20.19 2.38 16.22
C ASN A 118 -21.29 1.51 16.84
N ASN A 119 -20.94 0.59 17.74
CA ASN A 119 -21.86 -0.33 18.41
C ASN A 119 -22.24 0.11 19.85
N TYR A 120 -21.80 1.30 20.27
CA TYR A 120 -22.15 1.98 21.53
C TYR A 120 -22.51 3.43 21.25
#